data_AF-A0A9P1CFE1-F1
#
_entry.id   AF-A0A9P1CFE1-F1
#
_cell.length_a   1.000
_cell.length_b   1.000
_cell.length_c   1.000
_cell.angle_alpha   90.00
_cell.angle_beta   90.00
_cell.angle_gamma   90.00
#
_symmetry.space_group_name_H-M   'P 1'
#
loop_
_entity.id
_entity.type
_entity.pdbx_description
1 polymer ?
#
loop_
_entity_poly.entity_id
_entity_poly.type
_entity_poly.pdbx_seq_one_letter_code
_entity_poly.pdbx_strand_id
1 'polypeptide(L)'
;MPAMPCCFSFFRCRFPDDLDERGTFQISLQRRAGQALGIMAAYCPDYDGLVIEGLTEESDTAIAQWNQEHPEAELLAGLAIMEVNGRRKGEEIMAELRPGRAETLEMRVTQNLTPVQWTILREAKRKKRCLKRAEEVERLLELLVVGGDRDAPDECCSICLDKLHGSVIVRLPCGHHFHKICTAKWFASGTCQKCPLCNQKMSISAAS
;
A
#
# COMPACT_ATOMS: atom_id res chain seq x y z
N MET A 1 -18.05 -29.21 6.95
CA MET A 1 -17.07 -28.12 6.87
C MET A 1 -15.69 -28.74 6.77
N PRO A 2 -15.12 -28.91 5.56
CA PRO A 2 -13.69 -29.13 5.39
C PRO A 2 -13.01 -27.78 5.10
N ALA A 3 -11.71 -27.55 5.23
CA ALA A 3 -10.54 -28.15 5.84
C ALA A 3 -9.41 -27.17 5.46
N MET A 4 -8.58 -26.72 6.42
CA MET A 4 -7.34 -26.00 6.10
C MET A 4 -6.36 -26.92 5.36
N PRO A 5 -5.37 -26.34 4.65
CA PRO A 5 -4.05 -26.31 5.27
C PRO A 5 -3.28 -25.00 4.96
N CYS A 6 -3.14 -24.12 5.95
CA CYS A 6 -2.03 -23.15 5.96
C CYS A 6 -0.88 -23.79 6.72
N CYS A 7 0.14 -24.23 5.98
CA CYS A 7 1.38 -24.77 6.52
C CYS A 7 2.22 -23.62 7.11
N PHE A 8 1.92 -23.23 8.37
CA PHE A 8 2.84 -22.43 9.18
C PHE A 8 3.84 -23.38 9.85
N SER A 9 4.92 -23.68 9.14
CA SER A 9 6.07 -24.33 9.77
C SER A 9 6.73 -23.32 10.70
N PHE A 10 6.53 -23.52 11.99
CA PHE A 10 7.25 -22.88 13.08
C PHE A 10 8.76 -23.16 12.93
N PHE A 11 9.50 -22.20 12.39
CA PHE A 11 10.92 -22.05 12.68
C PHE A 11 11.08 -20.76 13.46
N ARG A 12 11.20 -20.87 14.80
CA ARG A 12 11.75 -19.80 15.65
C ARG A 12 13.24 -19.69 15.34
N CYS A 13 13.59 -19.04 14.23
CA CYS A 13 14.93 -18.54 14.04
C CYS A 13 15.08 -17.32 14.95
N ARG A 14 15.71 -17.53 16.11
CA ARG A 14 16.16 -16.44 16.97
C ARG A 14 17.39 -15.84 16.29
N PHE A 15 17.18 -14.82 15.46
CA PHE A 15 18.28 -14.05 14.89
C PHE A 15 18.86 -13.15 16.00
N PRO A 16 20.19 -13.08 16.16
CA PRO A 16 20.80 -12.18 17.12
C PRO A 16 20.48 -10.72 16.74
N ASP A 17 20.07 -9.93 17.75
CA ASP A 17 19.76 -8.49 17.69
C ASP A 17 21.01 -7.61 17.51
N ASP A 18 22.09 -8.13 16.93
CA ASP A 18 23.32 -7.38 16.72
C ASP A 18 23.16 -6.50 15.47
N LEU A 19 22.51 -5.34 15.66
CA LEU A 19 22.50 -4.24 14.72
C LEU A 19 23.95 -3.73 14.57
N ASP A 20 24.57 -4.00 13.43
CA ASP A 20 25.83 -3.36 13.04
C ASP A 20 25.63 -1.83 13.10
N GLU A 21 26.39 -1.14 13.97
CA GLU A 21 26.31 0.32 14.11
C GLU A 21 26.68 1.04 12.81
N ARG A 22 27.38 0.36 11.89
CA ARG A 22 27.72 0.85 10.55
C ARG A 22 26.48 0.98 9.68
N GLY A 23 25.85 2.16 9.68
CA GLY A 23 24.63 2.44 8.92
C GLY A 23 23.46 2.88 9.79
N THR A 24 23.68 3.03 11.10
CA THR A 24 22.75 3.66 12.04
C THR A 24 23.23 5.07 12.35
N PHE A 25 22.32 6.04 12.30
CA PHE A 25 22.60 7.45 12.57
C PHE A 25 21.49 8.07 13.43
N GLN A 26 21.80 9.20 14.06
CA GLN A 26 20.86 9.96 14.87
C GLN A 26 20.47 11.25 14.15
N ILE A 27 19.21 11.64 14.30
CA ILE A 27 18.69 12.92 13.81
C ILE A 27 17.88 13.60 14.91
N SER A 28 17.92 14.93 14.92
CA SER A 28 17.12 15.77 15.81
C SER A 28 16.25 16.68 14.96
N LEU A 29 15.02 16.24 14.72
CA LEU A 29 14.10 16.95 13.84
C LEU A 29 13.22 17.90 14.65
N GLN A 30 13.20 19.17 14.27
CA GLN A 30 12.28 20.18 14.81
C GLN A 30 11.02 20.27 13.95
N ARG A 31 9.86 20.19 14.58
CA ARG A 31 8.56 20.21 13.93
C ARG A 31 7.73 21.39 14.41
N ARG A 32 7.19 22.17 13.47
CA ARG A 32 6.27 23.28 13.78
C ARG A 32 4.95 22.73 14.32
N ALA A 33 4.27 23.51 15.17
CA ALA A 33 2.99 23.11 15.74
C ALA A 33 1.97 22.74 14.63
N GLY A 34 1.45 21.52 14.67
CA GLY A 34 0.48 21.00 13.70
C GLY A 34 1.05 20.59 12.34
N GLN A 35 2.35 20.75 12.09
CA GLN A 35 2.99 20.37 10.83
C GLN A 35 2.96 18.84 10.64
N ALA A 36 2.64 18.40 9.43
CA ALA A 36 2.73 17.00 9.06
C ALA A 36 4.20 16.54 9.03
N LEU A 37 4.46 15.31 9.49
CA LEU A 37 5.82 14.77 9.47
C LEU A 37 6.27 14.37 8.06
N GLY A 38 5.35 13.84 7.24
CA GLY A 38 5.61 13.45 5.86
C GLY A 38 6.06 12.01 5.63
N ILE A 39 5.83 11.10 6.59
CA ILE A 39 6.08 9.66 6.39
C ILE A 39 4.81 8.86 6.19
N MET A 40 4.94 7.83 5.34
CA MET A 40 4.13 6.62 5.39
C MET A 40 5.00 5.53 6.00
N ALA A 41 4.48 4.83 7.00
CA ALA A 41 5.27 3.84 7.74
C ALA A 41 4.47 2.61 8.15
N ALA A 42 5.17 1.50 8.34
CA ALA A 42 4.61 0.22 8.75
C ALA A 42 5.49 -0.44 9.81
N TYR A 43 4.88 -1.22 10.72
CA TYR A 43 5.59 -1.96 11.76
C TYR A 43 4.91 -3.30 12.03
N CYS A 44 5.64 -4.20 12.69
CA CYS A 44 5.11 -5.43 13.25
C CYS A 44 5.06 -5.29 14.77
N PRO A 45 3.93 -5.54 15.45
CA PRO A 45 3.81 -5.35 16.91
C PRO A 45 4.84 -6.13 17.74
N ASP A 46 5.25 -7.30 17.25
CA ASP A 46 6.16 -8.20 17.95
C ASP A 46 7.63 -7.76 17.87
N TYR A 47 7.96 -6.78 17.03
CA TYR A 47 9.33 -6.34 16.76
C TYR A 47 9.51 -4.84 16.97
N ASP A 48 10.73 -4.45 17.32
CA ASP A 48 11.09 -3.05 17.50
C ASP A 48 11.26 -2.33 16.16
N GLY A 49 11.00 -1.03 16.21
CA GLY A 49 11.20 -0.11 15.11
C GLY A 49 9.99 0.01 14.17
N LEU A 50 10.13 0.98 13.29
CA LEU A 50 9.12 1.42 12.34
C LEU A 50 9.80 1.57 10.98
N VAL A 51 9.27 0.91 9.95
CA VAL A 51 9.82 0.94 8.59
C VAL A 51 9.18 2.07 7.80
N ILE A 52 10.00 2.94 7.18
CA ILE A 52 9.53 3.99 6.27
C ILE A 52 9.21 3.35 4.93
N GLU A 53 7.92 3.25 4.57
CA GLU A 53 7.49 2.67 3.29
C GLU A 53 7.42 3.71 2.16
N GLY A 54 7.31 4.99 2.51
CA GLY A 54 7.21 6.10 1.58
C GLY A 54 7.26 7.43 2.30
N LEU A 55 7.49 8.48 1.54
CA LEU A 55 7.34 9.87 1.98
C LEU A 55 6.19 10.51 1.20
N THR A 56 5.57 11.53 1.78
CA THR A 56 4.59 12.35 1.07
C THR A 56 5.30 13.24 0.04
N GLU A 57 4.58 13.65 -1.02
CA GLU A 57 5.10 14.58 -2.04
C GLU A 57 5.00 16.05 -1.60
N GLU A 58 4.38 16.30 -0.44
CA GLU A 58 4.20 17.62 0.15
C GLU A 58 5.52 18.20 0.67
N SER A 59 5.92 19.34 0.10
CA SER A 59 7.20 20.01 0.39
C SER A 59 7.23 20.74 1.74
N ASP A 60 6.08 20.99 2.37
CA ASP A 60 5.97 21.68 3.66
C ASP A 60 6.03 20.73 4.87
N THR A 61 6.29 19.44 4.63
CA THR A 61 6.45 18.46 5.71
C THR A 61 7.78 18.58 6.42
N ALA A 62 7.82 18.19 7.67
CA ALA A 62 9.03 18.35 8.49
C ALA A 62 10.21 17.51 7.98
N ILE A 63 9.94 16.34 7.38
CA ILE A 63 10.99 15.52 6.74
C ILE A 63 11.44 16.11 5.40
N ALA A 64 10.54 16.66 4.59
CA ALA A 64 10.95 17.32 3.34
C ALA A 64 11.91 18.48 3.64
N GLN A 65 11.63 19.27 4.67
CA GLN A 65 12.51 20.33 5.14
C GLN A 65 13.84 19.77 5.67
N TRP A 66 13.80 18.74 6.53
CA TRP A 66 15.01 18.08 7.06
C TRP A 66 15.93 17.58 5.93
N ASN A 67 15.38 16.85 4.96
CA ASN A 67 16.13 16.28 3.84
C ASN A 67 16.79 17.36 2.98
N GLN A 68 16.17 18.53 2.85
CA GLN A 68 16.74 19.68 2.14
C GLN A 68 17.91 20.31 2.91
N GLU A 69 17.81 20.40 4.23
CA GLU A 69 18.83 21.01 5.10
C GLU A 69 19.99 20.05 5.40
N HIS A 70 19.74 18.74 5.36
CA HIS A 70 20.67 17.67 5.75
C HIS A 70 20.78 16.56 4.70
N PRO A 71 21.31 16.84 3.49
CA PRO A 71 21.43 15.84 2.42
C PRO A 71 22.32 14.64 2.77
N GLU A 72 23.23 14.78 3.73
CA GLU A 72 24.09 13.71 4.24
C GLU A 72 23.36 12.71 5.18
N ALA A 73 22.22 13.11 5.73
CA ALA A 73 21.41 12.33 6.68
C ALA A 73 19.95 12.24 6.20
N GLU A 74 19.76 12.13 4.89
CA GLU A 74 18.46 12.08 4.25
C GLU A 74 17.63 10.88 4.73
N LEU A 75 16.39 11.15 5.11
CA LEU A 75 15.40 10.11 5.38
C LEU A 75 14.75 9.67 4.09
N LEU A 76 14.74 8.36 3.83
CA LEU A 76 14.23 7.78 2.61
C LEU A 76 13.32 6.58 2.88
N ALA A 77 12.47 6.26 1.90
CA ALA A 77 11.73 5.01 1.90
C ALA A 77 12.71 3.82 1.87
N GLY A 78 12.50 2.86 2.76
CA GLY A 78 13.39 1.71 2.96
C GLY A 78 14.37 1.86 4.12
N LEU A 79 14.31 2.95 4.88
CA LEU A 79 14.97 3.06 6.18
C LEU A 79 14.06 2.56 7.31
N ALA A 80 14.65 2.24 8.47
CA ALA A 80 13.90 1.96 9.69
C ALA A 80 14.25 2.94 10.80
N ILE A 81 13.23 3.49 11.44
CA ILE A 81 13.32 4.26 12.66
C ILE A 81 13.30 3.26 13.82
N MET A 82 14.43 3.11 14.50
CA MET A 82 14.60 2.17 15.60
C MET A 82 14.16 2.75 16.94
N GLU A 83 14.24 4.07 17.09
CA GLU A 83 13.89 4.76 18.32
C GLU A 83 13.44 6.19 18.03
N VAL A 84 12.46 6.70 18.78
CA VAL A 84 12.06 8.12 18.80
C VAL A 84 11.79 8.57 20.22
N ASN A 85 12.52 9.57 20.71
CA ASN A 85 12.36 10.11 22.08
C ASN A 85 12.35 9.00 23.16
N GLY A 86 13.19 7.96 23.00
CA GLY A 86 13.26 6.80 23.89
C GLY A 86 12.22 5.69 23.63
N ARG A 87 11.30 5.86 22.68
CA ARG A 87 10.30 4.84 22.28
C ARG A 87 10.85 3.94 21.21
N ARG A 88 10.71 2.62 21.39
CA ARG A 88 11.24 1.60 20.47
C ARG A 88 10.17 0.73 19.81
N LYS A 89 9.02 0.55 20.46
CA LYS A 89 7.91 -0.22 19.89
C LYS A 89 7.23 0.59 18.79
N GLY A 90 6.90 -0.06 17.68
CA GLY A 90 6.33 0.62 16.51
C GLY A 90 5.07 1.43 16.82
N GLU A 91 4.19 0.92 17.70
CA GLU A 91 2.99 1.63 18.13
C GLU A 91 3.28 2.89 18.97
N GLU A 92 4.29 2.81 19.85
CA GLU A 92 4.72 3.93 20.68
C GLU A 92 5.42 4.99 19.84
N ILE A 93 6.29 4.56 18.92
CA ILE A 93 6.91 5.43 17.92
C ILE A 93 5.82 6.14 17.12
N MET A 94 4.85 5.40 16.56
CA MET A 94 3.75 5.99 15.79
C MET A 94 2.92 6.98 16.60
N ALA A 95 2.72 6.75 17.90
CA ALA A 95 2.05 7.70 18.79
C ALA A 95 2.87 8.98 18.99
N GLU A 96 4.19 8.84 19.16
CA GLU A 96 5.13 9.95 19.32
C GLU A 96 5.22 10.82 18.06
N LEU A 97 5.17 10.20 16.89
CA LEU A 97 5.21 10.89 15.60
C LEU A 97 3.90 11.64 15.26
N ARG A 98 2.81 11.49 16.03
CA ARG A 98 1.56 12.21 15.76
C ARG A 98 1.73 13.72 15.87
N PRO A 99 1.10 14.52 15.00
CA PRO A 99 1.13 15.99 15.11
C PRO A 99 0.71 16.47 16.51
N GLY A 100 1.45 17.42 17.07
CA GLY A 100 1.18 17.99 18.39
C GLY A 100 1.63 17.15 19.59
N ARG A 101 2.18 15.94 19.39
CA ARG A 101 2.68 15.11 20.49
C ARG A 101 4.05 15.58 21.01
N ALA A 102 4.99 15.79 20.10
CA ALA A 102 6.31 16.32 20.36
C ALA A 102 6.70 17.33 19.28
N GLU A 103 7.36 18.42 19.67
CA GLU A 103 7.91 19.42 18.75
C GLU A 103 9.32 19.03 18.30
N THR A 104 10.09 18.39 19.17
CA THR A 104 11.41 17.83 18.85
C THR A 104 11.34 16.30 18.81
N LEU A 105 11.87 15.71 17.74
CA LEU A 105 11.94 14.28 17.53
C LEU A 105 13.41 13.86 17.44
N GLU A 106 13.92 13.27 18.51
CA GLU A 106 15.22 12.62 18.55
C GLU A 106 15.06 11.19 18.03
N MET A 107 15.57 10.92 16.84
CA MET A 107 15.34 9.64 16.16
C MET A 107 16.66 8.90 15.94
N ARG A 108 16.67 7.60 16.20
CA ARG A 108 17.73 6.69 15.76
C ARG A 108 17.23 5.94 14.53
N VAL A 109 17.91 6.11 13.40
CA VAL A 109 17.50 5.58 12.10
C VAL A 109 18.59 4.66 11.57
N THR A 110 18.21 3.56 10.93
CA THR A 110 19.14 2.60 10.34
C THR A 110 18.83 2.31 8.88
N GLN A 111 19.90 2.14 8.09
CA GLN A 111 19.86 1.67 6.71
C GLN A 111 19.94 0.14 6.61
N ASN A 112 20.34 -0.53 7.69
CA ASN A 112 20.52 -1.98 7.74
C ASN A 112 19.25 -2.65 8.28
N LEU A 113 18.26 -2.82 7.40
CA LEU A 113 17.01 -3.47 7.79
C LEU A 113 17.24 -4.93 8.20
N THR A 114 16.59 -5.33 9.29
CA THR A 114 16.51 -6.74 9.70
C THR A 114 15.65 -7.55 8.72
N PRO A 115 15.75 -8.89 8.69
CA PRO A 115 14.90 -9.72 7.83
C PRO A 115 13.39 -9.49 8.02
N VAL A 116 12.97 -9.20 9.25
CA VAL A 116 11.57 -8.87 9.57
C VAL A 116 11.19 -7.51 8.98
N GLN A 117 12.03 -6.49 9.12
CA GLN A 117 11.81 -5.17 8.54
C GLN A 117 11.77 -5.21 7.01
N TRP A 118 12.62 -6.02 6.37
CA TRP A 118 12.55 -6.30 4.94
C TRP A 118 11.21 -6.93 4.52
N THR A 119 10.68 -7.82 5.35
CA THR A 119 9.38 -8.46 5.12
C THR A 119 8.25 -7.44 5.20
N ILE A 120 8.24 -6.60 6.25
CA ILE A 120 7.28 -5.50 6.43
C ILE A 120 7.31 -4.57 5.21
N LEU A 121 8.49 -4.11 4.78
CA LEU A 121 8.63 -3.22 3.63
C LEU A 121 8.07 -3.84 2.34
N ARG A 122 8.32 -5.13 2.12
CA ARG A 122 7.86 -5.85 0.93
C ARG A 122 6.35 -6.00 0.91
N GLU A 123 5.75 -6.32 2.05
CA GLU A 123 4.30 -6.44 2.21
C GLU A 123 3.59 -5.10 2.04
N ALA A 124 4.12 -4.04 2.65
CA ALA A 124 3.70 -2.66 2.46
C ALA A 124 3.70 -2.27 0.96
N LYS A 125 4.84 -2.44 0.28
CA LYS A 125 4.97 -2.16 -1.16
C LYS A 125 4.02 -3.01 -2.01
N ARG A 126 3.80 -4.28 -1.66
CA ARG A 126 2.83 -5.15 -2.34
C ARG A 126 1.40 -4.63 -2.17
N LYS A 127 0.99 -4.29 -0.95
CA LYS A 127 -0.34 -3.75 -0.64
C LYS A 127 -0.58 -2.44 -1.40
N LYS A 128 0.37 -1.51 -1.38
CA LYS A 128 0.28 -0.22 -2.12
C LYS A 128 0.12 -0.44 -3.63
N ARG A 129 0.86 -1.38 -4.22
CA ARG A 129 0.70 -1.74 -5.64
C ARG A 129 -0.67 -2.33 -5.96
N CYS A 130 -1.19 -3.21 -5.09
CA CYS A 130 -2.53 -3.79 -5.27
C CYS A 130 -3.62 -2.71 -5.18
N LEU A 131 -3.53 -1.78 -4.22
CA LEU A 131 -4.46 -0.66 -4.08
C LEU A 131 -4.43 0.24 -5.31
N LYS A 132 -3.25 0.68 -5.76
CA LYS A 132 -3.09 1.50 -6.97
C LYS A 132 -3.67 0.81 -8.21
N ARG A 133 -3.49 -0.51 -8.33
CA ARG A 133 -4.08 -1.30 -9.42
C ARG A 133 -5.61 -1.35 -9.32
N ALA A 134 -6.15 -1.50 -8.12
CA ALA A 134 -7.60 -1.52 -7.91
C ALA A 134 -8.23 -0.16 -8.24
N GLU A 135 -7.63 0.95 -7.81
CA GLU A 135 -8.06 2.31 -8.16
C GLU A 135 -8.05 2.55 -9.67
N GLU A 136 -6.97 2.14 -10.35
CA GLU A 136 -6.90 2.25 -11.81
C GLU A 136 -7.96 1.40 -12.50
N VAL A 137 -8.19 0.17 -12.03
CA VAL A 137 -9.27 -0.68 -12.56
C VAL A 137 -10.63 -0.02 -12.37
N GLU A 138 -10.91 0.53 -11.19
CA GLU A 138 -12.18 1.18 -10.89
C GLU A 138 -12.43 2.37 -11.83
N ARG A 139 -11.42 3.25 -11.99
CA ARG A 139 -11.44 4.40 -12.91
C ARG A 139 -11.67 3.96 -14.36
N LEU A 140 -11.05 2.88 -14.81
CA LEU A 140 -11.26 2.34 -16.16
C LEU A 140 -12.67 1.78 -16.33
N LEU A 141 -13.23 1.14 -15.31
CA LEU A 141 -14.57 0.56 -15.36
C LEU A 141 -15.67 1.62 -15.35
N GLU A 142 -15.47 2.76 -14.71
CA GLU A 142 -16.40 3.89 -14.76
C GLU A 142 -16.70 4.36 -16.18
N LEU A 143 -15.71 4.32 -17.07
CA LEU A 143 -15.87 4.67 -18.49
C LEU A 143 -16.62 3.60 -19.31
N LEU A 144 -16.80 2.40 -18.75
CA LEU A 144 -17.42 1.24 -19.41
C LEU A 144 -18.79 0.90 -18.84
N VAL A 145 -19.27 1.64 -17.83
CA VAL A 145 -20.60 1.45 -17.26
C VAL A 145 -21.64 1.79 -18.32
N VAL A 146 -22.55 0.86 -18.58
CA VAL A 146 -23.71 1.09 -19.44
C VAL A 146 -24.90 1.38 -18.53
N GLY A 147 -25.55 2.53 -18.73
CA GLY A 147 -26.65 2.98 -17.88
C GLY A 147 -27.99 2.31 -18.22
N GLY A 148 -28.74 1.94 -17.18
CA GLY A 148 -30.18 1.67 -17.24
C GLY A 148 -30.59 0.19 -17.21
N ASP A 149 -31.34 -0.18 -16.17
CA ASP A 149 -31.94 -1.50 -15.95
C ASP A 149 -32.88 -2.00 -17.07
N ARG A 150 -33.25 -1.11 -18.01
CA ARG A 150 -34.14 -1.38 -19.14
C ARG A 150 -33.44 -1.92 -20.38
N ASP A 151 -32.11 -1.74 -20.48
CA ASP A 151 -31.28 -2.22 -21.60
C ASP A 151 -30.29 -3.30 -21.17
N ALA A 152 -30.39 -3.78 -19.92
CA ALA A 152 -29.62 -4.93 -19.46
C ALA A 152 -30.05 -6.15 -20.29
N PRO A 153 -29.14 -6.80 -21.03
CA PRO A 153 -29.49 -8.03 -21.74
C PRO A 153 -29.98 -9.07 -20.71
N ASP A 154 -30.91 -9.94 -21.09
CA ASP A 154 -31.37 -11.09 -20.27
C ASP A 154 -30.29 -12.19 -20.19
N GLU A 155 -29.03 -11.75 -20.14
CA GLU A 155 -27.81 -12.52 -20.10
C GLU A 155 -27.35 -12.69 -18.65
N CYS A 156 -26.60 -13.77 -18.41
CA CYS A 156 -25.90 -14.00 -17.16
C CYS A 156 -24.45 -13.51 -17.25
N CYS A 157 -23.95 -12.96 -16.16
CA CYS A 157 -22.54 -12.66 -15.98
C CYS A 157 -21.74 -13.96 -15.98
N SER A 158 -20.86 -14.18 -16.95
CA SER A 158 -20.10 -15.44 -17.04
C SER A 158 -19.03 -15.63 -15.95
N ILE A 159 -18.84 -14.64 -15.07
CA ILE A 159 -17.88 -14.70 -13.95
C ILE A 159 -18.54 -15.32 -12.71
N CYS A 160 -19.74 -14.85 -12.33
CA CYS A 160 -20.47 -15.35 -11.16
C CYS A 160 -21.65 -16.27 -11.51
N LEU A 161 -22.01 -16.34 -12.80
CA LEU A 161 -23.14 -17.09 -13.35
C LEU A 161 -24.53 -16.57 -12.95
N ASP A 162 -24.61 -15.37 -12.36
CA ASP A 162 -25.87 -14.70 -12.01
C ASP A 162 -26.36 -13.75 -13.10
N LYS A 163 -27.65 -13.43 -13.09
CA LYS A 163 -28.29 -12.46 -13.99
C LYS A 163 -27.63 -11.08 -13.90
N LEU A 164 -27.50 -10.40 -15.03
CA LEU A 164 -26.96 -9.05 -15.08
C LEU A 164 -27.94 -7.98 -14.57
N HIS A 165 -29.25 -8.24 -14.67
CA HIS A 165 -30.34 -7.35 -14.26
C HIS A 165 -30.25 -6.91 -12.79
N GLY A 166 -30.66 -5.67 -12.49
CA GLY A 166 -30.69 -5.11 -11.13
C GLY A 166 -29.31 -4.78 -10.52
N SER A 167 -28.23 -4.80 -11.32
CA SER A 167 -26.86 -4.49 -10.90
C SER A 167 -26.17 -3.51 -11.84
N VAL A 168 -25.07 -2.90 -11.40
CA VAL A 168 -24.23 -2.08 -12.28
C VAL A 168 -23.47 -2.99 -13.25
N ILE A 169 -23.72 -2.80 -14.55
CA ILE A 169 -23.12 -3.59 -15.63
C ILE A 169 -22.05 -2.76 -16.33
N VAL A 170 -20.99 -3.43 -16.76
CA VAL A 170 -19.99 -2.86 -17.66
C VAL A 170 -20.00 -3.61 -18.98
N ARG A 171 -19.83 -2.89 -20.09
CA ARG A 171 -19.61 -3.46 -21.41
C ARG A 171 -18.17 -3.23 -21.81
N LEU A 172 -17.41 -4.32 -21.97
CA LEU A 172 -16.02 -4.22 -22.41
C LEU A 172 -15.95 -3.76 -23.88
N PRO A 173 -14.80 -3.22 -24.36
CA PRO A 173 -14.65 -2.82 -25.77
C PRO A 173 -14.88 -3.94 -26.79
N CYS A 174 -14.68 -5.19 -26.38
CA CYS A 174 -15.00 -6.38 -27.19
C CYS A 174 -16.50 -6.70 -27.29
N GLY A 175 -17.36 -5.96 -26.59
CA GLY A 175 -18.82 -6.10 -26.61
C GLY A 175 -19.43 -6.93 -25.47
N HIS A 176 -18.65 -7.69 -24.71
CA HIS A 176 -19.15 -8.57 -23.64
C HIS A 176 -19.54 -7.81 -22.35
N HIS A 177 -20.61 -8.28 -21.70
CA HIS A 177 -21.20 -7.68 -20.49
C HIS A 177 -20.89 -8.49 -19.22
N PHE A 178 -20.65 -7.77 -18.12
CA PHE A 178 -20.37 -8.35 -16.81
C PHE A 178 -20.85 -7.41 -15.70
N HIS A 179 -21.05 -7.90 -14.49
CA HIS A 179 -21.19 -7.00 -13.34
C HIS A 179 -19.91 -6.18 -13.14
N LYS A 180 -20.05 -4.91 -12.79
CA LYS A 180 -18.92 -4.02 -12.47
C LYS A 180 -18.02 -4.64 -11.39
N ILE A 181 -18.61 -5.17 -10.32
CA ILE A 181 -17.87 -5.80 -9.21
C ILE A 181 -17.11 -7.05 -9.66
N CYS A 182 -17.74 -7.91 -10.48
CA CYS A 182 -17.11 -9.12 -11.00
C CYS A 182 -15.92 -8.78 -11.89
N THR A 183 -16.08 -7.77 -12.74
CA THR A 183 -15.02 -7.26 -13.62
C THR A 183 -13.88 -6.62 -12.84
N ALA A 184 -14.19 -5.82 -11.80
CA ALA A 184 -13.20 -5.19 -10.93
C ALA A 184 -12.33 -6.24 -10.24
N LYS A 185 -12.95 -7.26 -9.64
CA LYS A 185 -12.24 -8.38 -9.01
C LYS A 185 -11.37 -9.13 -10.02
N TRP A 186 -11.90 -9.39 -11.22
CA TRP A 186 -11.17 -10.08 -12.28
C TRP A 186 -9.89 -9.32 -12.66
N PHE A 187 -9.97 -8.02 -12.95
CA PHE A 187 -8.79 -7.23 -13.35
C PHE A 187 -7.83 -6.89 -12.20
N ALA A 188 -8.32 -6.81 -10.96
CA ALA A 188 -7.49 -6.61 -9.77
C ALA A 188 -6.64 -7.84 -9.42
N SER A 189 -7.08 -9.06 -9.77
CA SER A 189 -6.45 -10.33 -9.37
C SER A 189 -5.07 -10.63 -9.98
N GLY A 190 -4.56 -9.78 -10.88
CA GLY A 190 -3.18 -9.89 -11.37
C GLY A 190 -3.08 -10.42 -12.80
N THR A 191 -4.05 -11.20 -13.26
CA THR A 191 -4.15 -11.64 -14.65
C THR A 191 -4.51 -10.46 -15.54
N CYS A 192 -3.78 -10.33 -16.64
CA CYS A 192 -3.91 -9.33 -17.70
C CYS A 192 -5.34 -8.80 -17.88
N GLN A 193 -5.48 -7.48 -18.09
CA GLN A 193 -6.74 -6.80 -18.43
C GLN A 193 -7.32 -7.36 -19.73
N LYS A 194 -7.89 -8.56 -19.69
CA LYS A 194 -8.40 -9.31 -20.83
C LYS A 194 -9.80 -9.80 -20.51
N CYS A 195 -10.67 -9.74 -21.50
CA CYS A 195 -12.02 -10.26 -21.37
C CYS A 195 -12.01 -11.74 -20.96
N PRO A 196 -12.79 -12.14 -19.93
CA PRO A 196 -12.94 -13.55 -19.54
C PRO A 196 -13.47 -14.47 -20.65
N LEU A 197 -14.24 -13.93 -21.60
CA LEU A 197 -14.90 -14.71 -22.65
C LEU A 197 -14.05 -14.86 -23.91
N CYS A 198 -13.45 -13.78 -24.41
CA CYS A 198 -12.71 -13.80 -25.69
C CYS A 198 -11.20 -13.57 -25.56
N ASN A 199 -10.67 -13.36 -24.34
CA ASN A 199 -9.26 -13.11 -24.09
C ASN A 199 -8.70 -11.85 -24.80
N GLN A 200 -9.56 -10.98 -25.35
CA GLN A 200 -9.17 -9.71 -25.95
C GLN A 200 -8.71 -8.74 -24.85
N LYS A 201 -7.56 -8.10 -25.05
CA LYS A 201 -7.05 -7.07 -24.13
C LYS A 201 -7.97 -5.86 -24.08
N MET A 202 -8.13 -5.29 -22.90
CA MET A 202 -8.73 -3.99 -22.70
C MET A 202 -7.79 -2.93 -23.29
N SER A 203 -8.17 -2.37 -24.43
CA SER A 203 -7.61 -1.12 -24.94
C SER A 203 -8.69 -0.06 -24.80
N ILE A 204 -8.61 0.75 -23.74
CA ILE A 204 -9.43 1.96 -23.65
C ILE A 204 -8.63 3.04 -24.38
N SER A 205 -8.84 3.14 -25.70
CA SER A 205 -8.51 4.36 -26.42
C SER A 205 -9.55 5.39 -26.01
N ALA A 206 -9.12 6.54 -25.47
CA ALA A 206 -10.00 7.69 -25.37
C ALA A 206 -10.60 7.92 -26.77
N ALA A 207 -11.92 7.82 -26.90
CA ALA A 207 -12.59 8.18 -28.12
C ALA A 207 -12.28 9.66 -28.39
N SER A 208 -11.54 9.91 -29.46
CA SER A 208 -11.34 11.24 -30.08
C SER A 208 -12.65 11.74 -30.68
#